data_AF-A0A2S0UQP4-F1
#
_entry.id   AF-A0A2S0UQP4-F1
#
_cell.length_a   1.000
_cell.length_b   1.000
_cell.length_c   1.000
_cell.angle_alpha   90.00
_cell.angle_beta   90.00
_cell.angle_gamma   90.00
#
_symmetry.space_group_name_H-M   'P 1'
#
loop_
_entity.id
_entity.type
_entity.pdbx_description
1 polymer ?
#
loop_
_entity_poly.entity_id
_entity_poly.type
_entity_poly.pdbx_seq_one_letter_code
_entity_poly.pdbx_strand_id
1 'polypeptide(L)'
;MTPLESLVDDVFSAVKAGDYSRLAAFSAMLETVSAPTDPATLTRIAKRARDNAALLDATIKGLRAARRRIDALRNGQTLTTYDSAGQKHDHSAAAARTHRL
;
A
#
# COMPACT_ATOMS: atom_id res chain seq x y z
N MET A 1 13.56 19.17 -18.94
CA MET A 1 12.55 18.43 -18.15
C MET A 1 11.40 19.39 -17.89
N THR A 2 10.15 19.01 -18.17
CA THR A 2 9.00 19.93 -18.04
C THR A 2 8.45 19.92 -16.60
N PRO A 3 7.71 20.97 -16.17
CA PRO A 3 7.11 21.00 -14.84
C PRO A 3 6.18 19.81 -14.57
N LEU A 4 5.34 19.43 -15.55
CA LEU A 4 4.47 18.27 -15.44
C LEU A 4 5.25 16.96 -15.31
N GLU A 5 6.36 16.81 -16.04
CA GLU A 5 7.20 15.62 -15.92
C GLU A 5 7.85 15.51 -14.54
N SER A 6 8.37 16.62 -14.01
CA SER A 6 8.93 16.65 -12.66
C SER A 6 7.90 16.26 -11.61
N LEU A 7 6.67 16.78 -11.73
CA LEU A 7 5.60 16.50 -10.79
C LEU A 7 5.18 15.02 -10.80
N VAL A 8 5.16 14.39 -11.97
CA VAL A 8 4.91 12.94 -12.08
C VAL A 8 6.05 12.12 -11.47
N ASP A 9 7.31 12.56 -11.62
CA ASP A 9 8.48 11.91 -10.99
C ASP A 9 8.51 12.11 -9.46
N ASP A 10 8.02 13.25 -8.97
CA ASP A 10 7.87 13.51 -7.53
C ASP A 10 6.82 12.60 -6.89
N VAL A 11 5.70 12.35 -7.59
CA VAL A 11 4.69 11.38 -7.17
C VAL A 11 5.32 9.98 -7.05
N PHE A 12 6.08 9.55 -8.05
CA PHE A 12 6.77 8.26 -8.01
C PHE A 12 7.67 8.13 -6.77
N SER A 13 8.48 9.17 -6.54
CA SER A 13 9.44 9.21 -5.44
C SER A 13 8.74 9.17 -4.07
N ALA A 14 7.65 9.93 -3.89
CA ALA A 14 6.87 9.93 -2.65
C ALA A 14 6.18 8.58 -2.38
N VAL A 15 5.55 7.98 -3.41
CA VAL A 15 4.89 6.67 -3.26
C VAL A 15 5.91 5.59 -2.90
N LYS A 16 7.09 5.60 -3.53
CA LYS A 16 8.18 4.68 -3.25
C LYS A 16 8.76 4.85 -1.84
N ALA A 17 8.82 6.08 -1.35
CA ALA A 17 9.24 6.39 0.02
C ALA A 17 8.15 6.09 1.09
N GLY A 18 6.92 5.78 0.68
CA GLY A 18 5.78 5.62 1.58
C GLY A 18 5.23 6.93 2.12
N ASP A 19 5.61 8.07 1.55
CA ASP A 19 5.13 9.39 1.95
C ASP A 19 3.81 9.73 1.26
N TYR A 20 2.74 9.11 1.75
CA TYR A 20 1.39 9.30 1.21
C TYR A 20 0.76 10.63 1.63
N SER A 21 1.37 11.34 2.59
CA SER A 21 0.86 12.61 3.10
C SER A 21 0.84 13.71 2.02
N ARG A 22 1.77 13.61 1.06
CA ARG A 22 1.96 14.59 -0.01
C ARG A 22 1.06 14.37 -1.23
N LEU A 23 0.38 13.21 -1.32
CA LEU A 23 -0.41 12.86 -2.51
C LEU A 23 -1.56 13.84 -2.77
N ALA A 24 -2.20 14.35 -1.71
CA ALA A 24 -3.27 15.35 -1.85
C ALA A 24 -2.74 16.66 -2.48
N ALA A 25 -1.55 17.11 -2.05
CA ALA A 25 -0.92 18.29 -2.61
C ALA A 25 -0.53 18.07 -4.08
N PHE A 26 0.04 16.92 -4.43
CA PHE A 26 0.39 16.61 -5.82
C PHE A 26 -0.84 16.56 -6.73
N SER A 27 -1.96 16.00 -6.26
CA SER A 27 -3.22 16.00 -7.02
C SER A 27 -3.65 17.44 -7.34
N ALA A 28 -3.63 18.35 -6.35
CA ALA A 28 -3.99 19.74 -6.57
C ALA A 28 -3.03 20.45 -7.54
N MET A 29 -1.72 20.19 -7.44
CA MET A 29 -0.73 20.78 -8.34
C MET A 29 -0.91 20.30 -9.79
N LEU A 30 -1.25 19.02 -10.00
CA LEU A 30 -1.46 18.43 -11.33
C LEU A 30 -2.64 19.07 -12.09
N GLU A 31 -3.66 19.56 -11.38
CA GLU A 31 -4.79 20.28 -12.01
C GLU A 31 -4.38 21.67 -12.52
N THR A 32 -3.30 22.24 -12.00
CA THR A 32 -2.86 23.61 -12.33
C THR A 32 -1.69 23.67 -13.30
N VAL A 33 -0.98 22.55 -13.50
CA VAL A 33 0.22 22.53 -14.33
C VAL A 33 -0.14 22.50 -15.81
N SER A 34 0.50 23.36 -16.60
CA SER A 34 0.28 23.39 -18.04
C SER A 34 0.86 22.15 -18.72
N ALA A 35 0.10 21.57 -19.64
CA ALA A 35 0.55 20.46 -20.46
C ALA A 35 1.55 20.94 -21.52
N PRO A 36 2.67 20.20 -21.73
CA PRO A 36 3.59 20.51 -22.83
C PRO A 36 2.91 20.25 -24.18
N THR A 37 3.29 21.03 -25.19
CA THR A 37 2.74 20.91 -26.56
C THR A 37 3.42 19.84 -27.41
N ASP A 38 4.63 19.42 -27.04
CA ASP A 38 5.41 18.41 -27.75
C ASP A 38 4.82 16.99 -27.55
N PRO A 39 4.38 16.31 -28.62
CA PRO A 39 3.80 14.97 -28.54
C PRO A 39 4.75 13.90 -27.98
N ALA A 40 6.05 14.00 -28.25
CA ALA A 40 7.04 13.04 -27.75
C ALA A 40 7.17 13.14 -26.23
N THR A 41 7.20 14.37 -25.71
CA THR A 41 7.18 14.64 -24.27
C THR A 41 5.88 14.17 -23.62
N LEU A 42 4.72 14.42 -24.21
CA LEU A 42 3.43 13.93 -23.69
C LEU A 42 3.40 12.39 -23.62
N THR A 43 3.91 11.69 -24.64
CA THR A 43 3.96 10.22 -24.65
C THR A 43 4.80 9.67 -23.50
N ARG A 44 5.96 10.29 -23.25
CA ARG A 44 6.86 9.92 -22.14
C ARG A 44 6.22 10.18 -20.78
N ILE A 45 5.57 11.33 -20.59
CA ILE A 45 4.83 11.65 -19.36
C ILE A 45 3.69 10.66 -19.15
N ALA A 46 2.91 10.36 -20.19
CA ALA A 46 1.82 9.40 -20.12
C ALA A 46 2.30 8.00 -19.72
N LYS A 47 3.47 7.56 -20.20
CA LYS A 47 4.08 6.31 -19.74
C LYS A 47 4.37 6.36 -18.24
N ARG A 48 5.06 7.39 -17.76
CA ARG A 48 5.38 7.55 -16.32
C ARG A 48 4.12 7.61 -15.45
N ALA A 49 3.08 8.30 -15.90
CA ALA A 49 1.81 8.38 -15.20
C ALA A 49 1.12 7.01 -15.07
N ARG A 50 1.18 6.17 -16.10
CA ARG A 50 0.69 4.77 -16.03
C ARG A 50 1.52 3.94 -15.06
N ASP A 51 2.84 4.09 -15.09
CA ASP A 51 3.75 3.41 -14.18
C ASP A 51 3.43 3.78 -12.71
N ASN A 52 3.12 5.06 -12.44
CA ASN A 52 2.65 5.52 -11.12
C ASN A 52 1.28 4.95 -10.73
N ALA A 53 0.33 4.86 -11.65
CA ALA A 53 -0.98 4.27 -11.39
C ALA A 53 -0.86 2.80 -10.97
N ALA A 54 -0.02 2.02 -11.65
CA ALA A 54 0.27 0.64 -11.29
C ALA A 54 0.94 0.53 -9.90
N LEU A 55 1.87 1.44 -9.58
CA LEU A 55 2.52 1.48 -8.28
C LEU A 55 1.53 1.80 -7.15
N LEU A 56 0.66 2.80 -7.34
CA LEU A 56 -0.37 3.17 -6.36
C LEU A 56 -1.36 2.03 -6.11
N ASP A 57 -1.79 1.32 -7.15
CA ASP A 57 -2.67 0.15 -7.01
C ASP A 57 -2.00 -0.97 -6.19
N ALA A 58 -0.72 -1.25 -6.47
CA ALA A 58 0.07 -2.20 -5.69
C ALA A 58 0.19 -1.78 -4.21
N THR A 59 0.44 -0.50 -3.95
CA THR A 59 0.48 0.07 -2.61
C THR A 59 -0.84 -0.11 -1.87
N ILE A 60 -1.98 0.19 -2.51
CA ILE A 60 -3.32 0.02 -1.91
C ILE A 60 -3.55 -1.44 -1.52
N LYS A 61 -3.20 -2.39 -2.41
CA LYS A 61 -3.29 -3.83 -2.13
C LYS A 61 -2.43 -4.22 -0.92
N GLY A 62 -1.20 -3.71 -0.85
CA GLY A 62 -0.29 -3.91 0.28
C GLY A 62 -0.85 -3.38 1.60
N LEU A 63 -1.37 -2.15 1.60
CA LEU A 63 -1.95 -1.52 2.80
C LEU A 63 -3.18 -2.29 3.31
N ARG A 64 -4.05 -2.74 2.40
CA ARG A 64 -5.20 -3.60 2.76
C ARG A 64 -4.75 -4.93 3.37
N ALA A 65 -3.70 -5.55 2.83
CA ALA A 65 -3.15 -6.79 3.38
C ALA A 65 -2.55 -6.57 4.78
N ALA A 66 -1.78 -5.50 4.96
CA ALA A 66 -1.24 -5.12 6.27
C ALA A 66 -2.36 -4.86 7.28
N ARG A 67 -3.41 -4.14 6.87
CA ARG A 67 -4.58 -3.89 7.72
C ARG A 67 -5.26 -5.17 8.17
N ARG A 68 -5.53 -6.11 7.24
CA ARG A 68 -6.09 -7.43 7.57
C ARG A 68 -5.25 -8.18 8.59
N ARG A 69 -3.92 -8.13 8.48
CA ARG A 69 -3.00 -8.77 9.45
C ARG A 69 -3.11 -8.13 10.83
N ILE A 70 -3.16 -6.80 10.91
CA ILE A 70 -3.33 -6.07 12.17
C ILE A 70 -4.68 -6.42 12.81
N ASP A 71 -5.75 -6.45 12.03
CA ASP A 71 -7.08 -6.80 12.54
C ASP A 71 -7.14 -8.27 13.02
N ALA A 72 -6.51 -9.21 12.30
CA ALA A 72 -6.40 -10.60 12.74
C ALA A 72 -5.63 -10.75 14.06
N LEU A 73 -4.55 -9.98 14.24
CA LEU A 73 -3.79 -9.96 15.50
C LEU A 73 -4.61 -9.35 16.65
N ARG A 74 -5.34 -8.27 16.38
CA ARG A 74 -6.20 -7.60 17.37
C ARG A 74 -7.37 -8.47 17.83
N ASN A 75 -7.98 -9.19 16.91
CA ASN A 75 -9.16 -10.01 17.19
C ASN A 75 -8.81 -11.36 17.83
N GLY A 76 -7.54 -11.57 18.21
CA GLY A 76 -7.06 -12.77 18.88
C GLY A 76 -7.20 -13.99 17.99
N GLN A 77 -6.16 -14.29 17.20
CA GLN A 77 -6.13 -15.56 16.46
C GLN A 77 -6.33 -16.71 17.45
N THR A 78 -7.48 -17.37 17.36
CA THR A 78 -7.72 -18.66 18.00
C THR A 78 -6.75 -19.65 17.35
N LEU A 79 -5.81 -20.18 18.12
CA LEU A 79 -4.95 -21.25 17.64
C LEU A 79 -5.83 -22.51 17.61
N THR A 80 -6.30 -22.88 16.43
CA THR A 80 -6.97 -24.16 16.25
C THR A 80 -5.92 -25.24 16.12
N THR A 81 -5.80 -26.10 17.13
CA THR A 81 -4.99 -27.32 17.06
C THR A 81 -5.90 -28.52 16.83
N TYR A 82 -5.47 -29.44 15.98
CA TYR A 82 -6.11 -30.73 15.83
C TYR A 82 -5.40 -31.72 16.75
N ASP A 83 -6.16 -32.47 17.54
CA ASP A 83 -5.58 -33.57 18.33
C ASP A 83 -5.26 -34.77 17.42
N SER A 84 -4.64 -35.80 17.99
CA SER A 84 -4.31 -37.05 17.28
C SER A 84 -5.54 -37.87 16.84
N ALA A 85 -6.74 -37.51 17.27
CA ALA A 85 -8.02 -38.09 16.85
C ALA A 85 -8.75 -37.23 15.80
N GLY A 86 -8.14 -36.10 15.37
CA GLY A 86 -8.71 -35.17 14.38
C GLY A 86 -9.77 -34.22 14.96
N GLN A 87 -9.93 -34.14 16.27
CA GLN A 87 -10.86 -33.22 16.92
C GLN A 87 -10.28 -31.82 16.99
N LYS A 88 -11.16 -30.84 16.72
CA LYS A 88 -10.81 -29.42 16.67
C LYS A 88 -10.79 -28.84 18.10
N HIS A 89 -9.64 -28.35 18.54
CA HIS A 89 -9.51 -27.59 19.78
C HIS A 89 -9.16 -26.14 19.49
N ASP A 90 -10.02 -25.22 19.94
CA ASP A 90 -9.82 -23.78 19.81
C ASP A 90 -9.16 -23.24 21.08
N HIS A 91 -7.86 -22.90 20.98
CA HIS A 91 -7.13 -22.27 22.09
C HIS A 91 -7.10 -20.75 21.90
N SER A 92 -7.56 -20.00 22.90
CA SER A 92 -7.38 -18.54 22.90
C SER A 92 -5.90 -18.21 23.16
N ALA A 93 -5.30 -17.38 22.31
CA ALA A 93 -3.90 -16.97 22.45
C ALA A 93 -3.58 -16.27 23.79
N ALA A 94 -4.59 -15.82 24.54
CA ALA A 94 -4.44 -15.20 25.86
C ALA A 94 -4.08 -16.21 26.97
N ALA A 95 -4.42 -17.49 26.83
CA ALA A 95 -4.26 -18.49 27.89
C ALA A 95 -2.86 -19.14 27.93
N ALA A 96 -2.01 -18.90 26.92
CA ALA A 96 -0.72 -19.59 26.80
C ALA A 96 0.42 -19.01 27.67
N ARG A 97 0.18 -17.95 28.46
CA ARG A 97 1.20 -17.33 29.33
C ARG A 97 1.31 -17.95 30.73
N THR A 98 0.58 -19.02 31.04
CA THR A 98 0.50 -19.57 32.40
C THR A 98 1.23 -20.90 32.60
N HIS A 99 1.89 -21.48 31.59
CA HIS A 99 2.68 -22.68 31.82
C HIS A 99 4.17 -22.35 31.99
N ARG A 100 4.60 -22.18 33.24
CA ARG A 100 6.02 -22.22 33.61
C ARG A 100 6.21 -23.07 34.85
N LEU A 101 6.84 -24.22 34.61
CA LEU A 101 7.60 -25.15 35.47
C LEU A 101 6.87 -25.76 36.67
#